data_AF-A0A387G853-F1
#
_entry.id   AF-A0A387G853-F1
#
_cell.length_a   1.000
_cell.length_b   1.000
_cell.length_c   1.000
_cell.angle_alpha   90.00
_cell.angle_beta   90.00
_cell.angle_gamma   90.00
#
_symmetry.space_group_name_H-M   'P 1'
#
loop_
_entity.id
_entity.type
_entity.pdbx_description
1 polymer ?
#
loop_
_entity_poly.entity_id
_entity_poly.type
_entity_poly.pdbx_seq_one_letter_code
_entity_poly.pdbx_strand_id
1 'polypeptide(L)'
;MAKSVSLETGRTFATITSAKQHFAPMLDRNDLKQPFSGGDLADIAALYRDYCAKTNWPLPSSPTSFYPTYERDEGYTTRCFGVTFANGSIGRFSLDKALRAIAV
;
A
#
# COMPACT_ATOMS: atom_id res chain seq x y z
N MET A 1 -22.40 -9.76 -2.32
CA MET A 1 -21.86 -8.66 -3.14
C MET A 1 -20.34 -8.74 -3.10
N ALA A 2 -19.66 -8.50 -4.22
CA ALA A 2 -18.21 -8.39 -4.19
C ALA A 2 -17.82 -7.08 -3.48
N LYS A 3 -16.84 -7.14 -2.58
CA LYS A 3 -16.39 -5.93 -1.87
C LYS A 3 -15.61 -5.03 -2.81
N SER A 4 -16.03 -3.77 -2.90
CA SER A 4 -15.38 -2.75 -3.71
C SER A 4 -14.31 -2.02 -2.91
N VAL A 5 -13.34 -1.43 -3.59
CA VAL A 5 -12.28 -0.61 -2.97
C VAL A 5 -12.36 0.78 -3.56
N SER A 6 -12.48 1.80 -2.72
CA SER A 6 -12.45 3.20 -3.13
C SER A 6 -11.30 3.89 -2.43
N LEU A 7 -10.45 4.55 -3.21
CA LEU A 7 -9.36 5.36 -2.69
C LEU A 7 -9.83 6.80 -2.50
N GLU A 8 -9.25 7.54 -1.57
CA GLU A 8 -9.54 8.97 -1.38
C GLU A 8 -9.26 9.84 -2.63
N THR A 9 -8.43 9.35 -3.57
CA THR A 9 -8.17 10.01 -4.86
C THR A 9 -9.37 9.93 -5.82
N GLY A 10 -10.46 9.27 -5.42
CA GLY A 10 -11.64 9.02 -6.24
C GLY A 10 -11.51 7.81 -7.15
N ARG A 11 -10.35 7.13 -7.18
CA ARG A 11 -10.17 5.89 -7.92
C ARG A 11 -10.93 4.76 -7.23
N THR A 12 -11.75 4.05 -8.00
CA THR A 12 -12.57 2.94 -7.52
C THR A 12 -12.23 1.65 -8.25
N PHE A 13 -12.30 0.55 -7.52
CA PHE A 13 -12.13 -0.80 -8.02
C PHE A 13 -13.38 -1.60 -7.64
N ALA A 14 -14.00 -2.23 -8.62
CA ALA A 14 -15.22 -3.00 -8.41
C ALA A 14 -15.02 -4.18 -7.44
N THR A 15 -13.79 -4.71 -7.35
CA THR A 15 -13.44 -5.82 -6.46
C THR A 15 -12.05 -5.66 -5.84
N ILE A 16 -11.81 -6.33 -4.71
CA ILE A 16 -10.45 -6.51 -4.15
C ILE A 16 -9.50 -7.12 -5.20
N THR A 17 -9.97 -8.08 -6.01
CA THR A 17 -9.15 -8.70 -7.06
C THR A 17 -8.69 -7.68 -8.10
N SER A 18 -9.58 -6.81 -8.58
CA SER A 18 -9.22 -5.74 -9.52
C SER A 18 -8.24 -4.74 -8.91
N ALA A 19 -8.40 -4.40 -7.62
CA ALA A 19 -7.44 -3.55 -6.93
C ALA A 19 -6.07 -4.25 -6.83
N LYS A 20 -6.04 -5.55 -6.48
CA LYS A 20 -4.80 -6.33 -6.42
C LYS A 20 -4.10 -6.41 -7.78
N GLN A 21 -4.84 -6.58 -8.87
CA GLN A 21 -4.31 -6.57 -10.23
C GLN A 21 -3.69 -5.22 -10.62
N HIS A 22 -4.14 -4.12 -10.02
CA HIS A 22 -3.56 -2.80 -10.19
C HIS A 22 -2.26 -2.62 -9.40
N PHE A 23 -2.27 -2.96 -8.11
CA PHE A 23 -1.15 -2.69 -7.21
C PHE A 23 -0.03 -3.74 -7.22
N ALA A 24 -0.35 -5.02 -7.42
CA ALA A 24 0.66 -6.09 -7.37
C ALA A 24 1.76 -5.91 -8.45
N PRO A 25 1.44 -5.56 -9.71
CA PRO A 25 2.47 -5.30 -10.71
C PRO A 25 3.42 -4.17 -10.33
N MET A 26 2.98 -3.19 -9.53
CA MET A 26 3.87 -2.12 -9.04
C MET A 26 4.96 -2.70 -8.14
N LEU A 27 4.63 -3.64 -7.25
CA LEU A 27 5.61 -4.33 -6.42
C LEU A 27 6.55 -5.21 -7.23
N ASP A 28 6.06 -5.83 -8.30
CA ASP A 28 6.82 -6.80 -9.09
C ASP A 28 7.80 -6.15 -10.08
N ARG A 29 7.38 -5.06 -10.74
CA ARG A 29 8.15 -4.38 -11.79
C ARG A 29 9.20 -3.39 -11.29
N ASN A 30 9.08 -2.92 -10.05
CA ASN A 30 10.01 -1.95 -9.47
C ASN A 30 11.10 -2.64 -8.66
N ASP A 31 12.28 -2.04 -8.66
CA ASP A 31 13.41 -2.50 -7.86
C ASP A 31 13.14 -2.34 -6.36
N LEU A 32 13.62 -3.30 -5.58
CA LEU A 32 13.48 -3.26 -4.13
C LEU A 32 14.20 -2.05 -3.55
N LYS A 33 13.58 -1.42 -2.55
CA LYS A 33 14.04 -0.21 -1.88
C LYS A 33 14.21 1.01 -2.79
N GLN A 34 13.76 0.95 -4.03
CA GLN A 34 13.69 2.12 -4.91
C GLN A 34 12.33 2.83 -4.73
N PRO A 35 12.33 4.16 -4.50
CA PRO A 35 11.10 4.92 -4.39
C PRO A 35 10.20 4.80 -5.62
N PHE A 36 8.90 4.59 -5.41
CA PHE A 36 7.91 4.81 -6.46
C PHE A 36 7.88 6.28 -6.86
N SER A 37 7.57 6.54 -8.13
CA SER A 37 7.42 7.87 -8.68
C SER A 37 6.19 7.96 -9.59
N GLY A 38 5.76 9.17 -9.92
CA GLY A 38 4.65 9.40 -10.84
C GLY A 38 3.29 8.91 -10.32
N GLY A 39 2.46 8.37 -11.23
CA GLY A 39 1.09 7.97 -10.93
C GLY A 39 0.96 6.84 -9.90
N ASP A 40 1.93 5.93 -9.85
CA ASP A 40 1.95 4.82 -8.88
C ASP A 40 2.03 5.35 -7.44
N LEU A 41 2.84 6.40 -7.22
CA LEU A 41 3.03 6.99 -5.90
C LEU A 41 1.72 7.54 -5.32
N ALA A 42 0.90 8.19 -6.16
CA ALA A 42 -0.36 8.77 -5.73
C ALA A 42 -1.34 7.70 -5.23
N ASP A 43 -1.48 6.60 -5.97
CA ASP A 43 -2.38 5.50 -5.60
C ASP A 43 -1.89 4.75 -4.35
N ILE A 44 -0.57 4.50 -4.25
CA ILE A 44 0.01 3.79 -3.08
C ILE A 44 -0.12 4.66 -1.83
N ALA A 45 0.13 5.96 -1.95
CA ALA A 45 -0.03 6.89 -0.84
C ALA A 45 -1.49 6.98 -0.38
N ALA A 46 -2.45 7.00 -1.31
CA ALA A 46 -3.87 6.97 -1.01
C ALA A 46 -4.28 5.67 -0.30
N LEU A 47 -3.89 4.51 -0.86
CA LEU A 47 -4.11 3.20 -0.25
C LEU A 47 -3.58 3.15 1.19
N TYR A 48 -2.39 3.70 1.43
CA TYR A 48 -1.79 3.71 2.76
C TYR A 48 -2.57 4.60 3.74
N ARG A 49 -2.97 5.81 3.33
CA ARG A 49 -3.74 6.73 4.17
C ARG A 49 -5.13 6.17 4.48
N ASP A 50 -5.83 5.63 3.49
CA ASP A 50 -7.12 4.97 3.67
C ASP A 50 -7.01 3.77 4.62
N TYR A 51 -5.96 2.96 4.48
CA TYR A 51 -5.68 1.85 5.39
C TYR A 51 -5.48 2.32 6.83
N CYS A 52 -4.67 3.37 7.03
CA CYS A 52 -4.40 3.91 8.35
C CYS A 52 -5.67 4.49 8.98
N ALA A 53 -6.44 5.27 8.22
CA ALA A 53 -7.71 5.83 8.68
C ALA A 53 -8.72 4.74 9.06
N LYS A 54 -8.81 3.68 8.25
CA LYS A 54 -9.78 2.60 8.48
C LYS A 54 -9.44 1.70 9.66
N THR A 55 -8.15 1.53 9.96
CA THR A 55 -7.68 0.63 11.02
C THR A 55 -7.23 1.36 12.28
N ASN A 56 -7.31 2.70 12.30
CA ASN A 56 -6.65 3.55 13.30
C ASN A 56 -5.16 3.21 13.45
N TRP A 57 -4.49 2.84 12.35
CA TRP A 57 -3.07 2.54 12.37
C TRP A 57 -2.28 3.82 12.64
N PRO A 58 -1.32 3.81 13.58
CA PRO A 58 -0.57 5.01 13.93
C PRO A 58 0.27 5.52 12.75
N LEU A 59 0.08 6.80 12.43
CA LEU A 59 0.87 7.55 11.46
C LEU A 59 1.86 8.45 12.22
N PRO A 60 3.13 8.02 12.38
CA PRO A 60 4.08 8.74 13.23
C PRO A 60 4.49 10.11 12.67
N SER A 61 4.42 10.30 11.35
CA SER A 61 4.43 11.60 10.67
C SER A 61 3.93 11.44 9.23
N SER A 62 3.96 12.50 8.42
CA SER A 62 3.61 12.42 7.00
C SER A 62 4.53 11.45 6.23
N PRO A 63 3.98 10.53 5.42
CA PRO A 63 4.77 9.71 4.51
C PRO A 63 5.48 10.57 3.46
N THR A 64 6.76 10.32 3.22
CA THR A 64 7.58 11.05 2.23
C THR A 64 7.97 10.18 1.04
N SER A 65 8.04 8.87 1.22
CA SER A 65 8.39 7.93 0.14
C SER A 65 7.76 6.57 0.38
N PHE A 66 7.49 5.87 -0.71
CA PHE A 66 7.02 4.50 -0.73
C PHE A 66 7.94 3.69 -1.64
N TYR A 67 8.18 2.41 -1.33
CA TYR A 67 9.06 1.56 -2.14
C TYR A 67 8.71 0.08 -1.98
N PRO A 68 8.99 -0.79 -2.97
CA PRO A 68 8.86 -2.24 -2.79
C PRO A 68 9.89 -2.73 -1.77
N THR A 69 9.46 -3.56 -0.82
CA THR A 69 10.37 -4.23 0.12
C THR A 69 9.88 -5.65 0.40
N TYR A 70 10.66 -6.42 1.16
CA TYR A 70 10.22 -7.73 1.63
C TYR A 70 9.69 -7.64 3.07
N GLU A 71 8.55 -8.28 3.29
CA GLU A 71 8.19 -8.82 4.58
C GLU A 71 8.77 -10.23 4.68
N ARG A 72 9.55 -10.46 5.73
CA ARG A 72 10.17 -11.75 6.05
C ARG A 72 9.72 -12.17 7.43
N ASP A 73 9.40 -13.45 7.53
CA ASP A 73 9.02 -14.14 8.76
C ASP A 73 9.37 -15.63 8.57
N GLU A 74 9.17 -16.44 9.61
CA GLU A 74 9.48 -17.87 9.55
C GLU A 74 8.70 -18.57 8.42
N GLY A 75 9.42 -18.99 7.37
CA GLY A 75 8.89 -19.76 6.26
C GLY A 75 8.24 -18.96 5.12
N TYR A 76 8.19 -17.62 5.18
CA TYR A 76 7.71 -16.83 4.04
C TYR A 76 8.50 -15.54 3.78
N THR A 77 8.61 -15.21 2.49
CA THR A 77 9.11 -13.93 2.01
C THR A 77 8.12 -13.40 0.97
N THR A 78 7.47 -12.28 1.26
CA THR A 78 6.48 -11.66 0.38
C THR A 78 6.85 -10.21 0.11
N ARG A 79 6.60 -9.73 -1.12
CA ARG A 79 6.77 -8.31 -1.44
C ARG A 79 5.65 -7.51 -0.78
N CYS A 80 6.00 -6.38 -0.19
CA CYS A 80 5.10 -5.44 0.44
C CYS A 80 5.57 -4.00 0.21
N PHE A 81 4.78 -3.03 0.65
CA PHE A 81 5.11 -1.62 0.52
C PHE A 81 5.85 -1.15 1.78
N GLY A 82 7.07 -0.66 1.60
CA GLY A 82 7.78 0.14 2.60
C GLY A 82 7.34 1.59 2.54
N VAL A 83 7.39 2.26 3.69
CA VAL A 83 7.04 3.68 3.86
C VAL A 83 8.16 4.36 4.61
N THR A 84 8.72 5.44 4.05
CA THR A 84 9.59 6.37 4.80
C THR A 84 8.75 7.56 5.24
N PHE A 85 8.94 7.98 6.48
CA PHE A 85 8.24 9.11 7.08
C PHE A 85 9.15 10.34 7.21
N ALA A 86 8.55 11.53 7.28
CA ALA A 86 9.27 12.80 7.44
C ALA A 86 10.15 12.85 8.70
N ASN A 87 9.78 12.16 9.77
CA ASN A 87 10.57 12.03 10.99
C ASN A 87 11.76 11.04 10.86
N GLY A 88 12.01 10.48 9.68
CA GLY A 88 13.07 9.50 9.42
C GLY A 88 12.73 8.07 9.82
N SER A 89 11.58 7.83 10.46
CA SER A 89 11.11 6.47 10.75
C SER A 89 10.69 5.74 9.47
N ILE A 90 10.68 4.42 9.55
CA ILE A 90 10.29 3.53 8.44
C ILE A 90 9.18 2.62 8.92
N GLY A 91 8.17 2.42 8.07
CA GLY A 91 7.12 1.44 8.25
C GLY A 91 7.00 0.51 7.05
N ARG A 92 6.09 -0.45 7.15
CA ARG A 92 5.69 -1.29 6.02
C ARG A 92 4.21 -1.68 6.14
N PHE A 93 3.57 -1.98 5.02
CA PHE A 93 2.22 -2.52 5.01
C PHE A 93 2.03 -3.53 3.87
N SER A 94 1.20 -4.53 4.14
CA SER A 94 0.86 -5.58 3.16
C SER A 94 -0.29 -5.10 2.27
N LEU A 95 -0.15 -5.31 0.95
CA LEU A 95 -1.19 -5.01 -0.03
C LEU A 95 -2.51 -5.73 0.32
N ASP A 96 -2.44 -7.03 0.58
CA ASP A 96 -3.63 -7.84 0.86
C ASP A 96 -4.33 -7.39 2.15
N LYS A 97 -3.57 -7.03 3.19
CA LYS A 97 -4.13 -6.50 4.46
C LYS A 97 -4.80 -5.15 4.24
N ALA A 98 -4.13 -4.24 3.51
CA ALA A 98 -4.67 -2.91 3.23
C ALA A 98 -5.97 -3.00 2.43
N LEU A 99 -5.97 -3.73 1.30
CA LEU A 99 -7.17 -3.88 0.47
C LEU A 99 -8.34 -4.50 1.24
N ARG A 100 -8.10 -5.54 2.05
CA ARG A 100 -9.15 -6.17 2.85
C ARG A 100 -9.75 -5.24 3.90
N ALA A 101 -8.94 -4.35 4.48
CA ALA A 101 -9.39 -3.43 5.51
C ALA A 101 -10.28 -2.32 4.92
N ILE A 102 -9.90 -1.77 3.77
CA ILE A 102 -10.62 -0.64 3.15
C ILE A 102 -11.78 -1.06 2.25
N ALA A 103 -11.90 -2.34 1.92
CA ALA A 103 -12.97 -2.83 1.06
C ALA A 103 -14.34 -2.80 1.76
N VAL A 104 -15.36 -2.33 1.04
CA VAL A 104 -16.75 -2.18 1.49
C VAL A 104 -17.70 -3.09 0.73
#